data_AF-A0A182MYC7-F1
#
_entry.id   AF-A0A182MYC7-F1
#
_cell.length_a   1.000
_cell.length_b   1.000
_cell.length_c   1.000
_cell.angle_alpha   90.00
_cell.angle_beta   90.00
_cell.angle_gamma   90.00
#
_symmetry.space_group_name_H-M   'P 1'
#
loop_
_entity.id
_entity.type
_entity.pdbx_description
1 polymer ?
#
loop_
_entity_poly.entity_id
_entity_poly.type
_entity_poly.pdbx_seq_one_letter_code
_entity_poly.pdbx_strand_id
1 'polypeptide(L)'
;MSDSVNYKYRALVIRNPKLNHSGEYMCSVQTYDSFDRRMARFQIVVPERTLLLHYENDGDSDSMLLIKCSVFMIYPEPNLLLIVSGNLFLVSSRTLVTADANHMYNKTVYGKIDKHLLISPTSISCVLSVPDSGYIRKRETIYY
;
A
#
# COMPACT_ATOMS: atom_id res chain seq x y z
N MET A 1 3.48 -4.96 -42.52
CA MET A 1 2.91 -5.32 -41.20
C MET A 1 4.07 -5.34 -40.22
N SER A 2 4.03 -4.56 -39.13
CA SER A 2 5.19 -4.36 -38.26
C SER A 2 5.29 -5.48 -37.21
N ASP A 3 6.37 -6.27 -37.27
CA ASP A 3 6.76 -7.33 -36.33
C ASP A 3 7.33 -6.79 -35.01
N SER A 4 6.74 -5.73 -34.44
CA SER A 4 7.11 -5.30 -33.09
C SER A 4 6.21 -5.99 -32.06
N VAL A 5 6.81 -6.56 -31.02
CA VAL A 5 6.14 -7.34 -29.94
C VAL A 5 4.91 -6.61 -29.38
N ASN A 6 4.92 -5.28 -29.38
CA ASN A 6 3.84 -4.42 -28.91
C ASN A 6 2.56 -4.41 -29.79
N TYR A 7 2.58 -5.00 -30.98
CA TYR A 7 1.43 -5.06 -31.90
C TYR A 7 0.98 -6.49 -32.21
N LYS A 8 1.61 -7.48 -31.59
CA LYS A 8 1.15 -8.87 -31.67
C LYS A 8 -0.14 -8.97 -30.83
N TYR A 9 -1.22 -9.51 -31.42
CA TYR A 9 -2.52 -9.80 -30.76
C TYR A 9 -3.51 -8.65 -30.50
N ARG A 10 -3.45 -7.51 -31.22
CA ARG A 10 -4.41 -6.38 -31.02
C ARG A 10 -4.47 -5.88 -29.56
N ALA A 11 -3.33 -5.89 -28.86
CA ALA A 11 -3.25 -5.40 -27.49
C ALA A 11 -3.49 -3.87 -27.41
N LEU A 12 -4.16 -3.42 -26.35
CA LEU A 12 -4.29 -2.00 -26.04
C LEU A 12 -2.96 -1.47 -25.49
N VAL A 13 -2.43 -0.42 -26.10
CA VAL A 13 -1.22 0.28 -25.62
C VAL A 13 -1.61 1.62 -25.02
N ILE A 14 -1.45 1.76 -23.71
CA ILE A 14 -1.65 3.03 -23.00
C ILE A 14 -0.30 3.75 -22.91
N ARG A 15 -0.10 4.80 -23.71
CA ARG A 15 1.10 5.63 -23.67
C ARG A 15 0.95 6.71 -22.59
N ASN A 16 2.02 6.97 -21.84
CA ASN A 16 2.08 7.98 -20.78
C ASN A 16 0.89 7.86 -19.78
N PRO A 17 0.79 6.73 -19.05
CA PRO A 17 -0.30 6.50 -18.11
C PRO A 17 -0.35 7.61 -17.04
N LYS A 18 -1.57 8.09 -16.75
CA LYS A 18 -1.88 9.08 -15.71
C LYS A 18 -2.78 8.44 -14.67
N LEU A 19 -2.80 8.96 -13.44
CA LEU A 19 -3.57 8.38 -12.32
C LEU A 19 -5.03 8.07 -12.67
N ASN A 20 -5.67 8.96 -13.44
CA ASN A 20 -7.06 8.84 -13.90
C ASN A 20 -7.28 7.80 -15.01
N HIS A 21 -6.23 7.10 -15.46
CA HIS A 21 -6.36 5.95 -16.37
C HIS A 21 -6.59 4.65 -15.59
N SER A 22 -6.62 4.64 -14.26
CA SER A 22 -7.04 3.44 -13.53
C SER A 22 -8.54 3.18 -13.77
N GLY A 23 -8.93 1.93 -14.00
CA GLY A 23 -10.32 1.56 -14.23
C GLY A 23 -10.50 0.19 -14.89
N GLU A 24 -11.75 -0.10 -15.26
CA GLU A 24 -12.11 -1.28 -16.02
C GLU A 24 -11.93 -1.02 -17.52
N TYR A 25 -11.14 -1.85 -18.18
CA TYR A 25 -10.92 -1.80 -19.62
C TYR A 25 -11.63 -2.97 -20.28
N MET A 26 -12.46 -2.65 -21.27
CA MET A 26 -13.21 -3.65 -22.04
C MET A 26 -12.66 -3.76 -23.45
N CYS A 27 -12.27 -4.97 -23.85
CA CYS A 27 -12.04 -5.31 -25.24
C CYS A 27 -13.34 -5.89 -25.83
N SER A 28 -13.87 -5.25 -26.88
CA SER A 28 -15.02 -5.76 -27.64
C SER A 28 -14.56 -6.13 -29.04
N VAL A 29 -14.80 -7.37 -29.45
CA VAL A 29 -14.45 -7.88 -30.78
C VAL A 29 -15.74 -8.29 -31.49
N GLN A 30 -15.99 -7.67 -32.64
CA GLN A 30 -17.14 -7.97 -33.49
C GLN A 30 -16.66 -8.51 -34.83
N THR A 31 -17.28 -9.60 -35.25
CA THR A 31 -17.15 -10.17 -36.60
C THR A 31 -18.54 -10.25 -37.25
N TYR A 32 -18.63 -10.76 -38.48
CA TYR A 32 -19.93 -10.97 -39.14
C TYR A 32 -20.78 -12.00 -38.39
N ASP A 33 -20.16 -13.07 -37.87
CA ASP A 33 -20.85 -14.20 -37.26
C ASP A 33 -20.94 -14.13 -35.72
N SER A 34 -20.13 -13.29 -35.08
CA SER A 34 -19.98 -13.33 -33.61
C SER A 34 -19.58 -12.02 -32.97
N PHE A 35 -19.82 -11.97 -31.66
CA PHE A 35 -19.49 -10.86 -30.80
C PHE A 35 -18.95 -11.38 -29.46
N ASP A 36 -17.79 -10.89 -29.03
CA ASP A 36 -17.20 -11.22 -27.73
C ASP A 36 -16.75 -9.97 -26.99
N ARG A 37 -16.85 -10.01 -25.65
CA ARG A 37 -16.42 -8.95 -24.74
C ARG A 37 -15.65 -9.55 -23.58
N ARG A 38 -14.48 -8.97 -23.29
CA ARG A 38 -13.69 -9.29 -22.10
C ARG A 38 -13.32 -8.01 -21.38
N MET A 39 -13.40 -8.04 -20.06
CA MET A 39 -13.03 -6.93 -19.18
C MET A 39 -11.81 -7.31 -18.34
N ALA A 40 -10.95 -6.32 -18.08
CA ALA A 40 -9.86 -6.44 -17.15
C ALA A 40 -9.67 -5.12 -16.39
N ARG A 41 -9.40 -5.21 -15.09
CA ARG A 41 -9.07 -4.06 -14.26
C ARG A 41 -7.61 -3.67 -14.47
N PHE A 42 -7.38 -2.39 -14.74
CA PHE A 42 -6.05 -1.78 -14.79
C PHE A 42 -5.95 -0.74 -13.67
N GLN A 43 -4.92 -0.86 -12.83
CA GLN A 43 -4.71 0.05 -11.71
C GLN A 43 -3.28 0.58 -11.72
N ILE A 44 -3.16 1.90 -11.61
CA ILE A 44 -1.87 2.56 -11.47
C ILE A 44 -1.55 2.68 -9.99
N VAL A 45 -0.36 2.21 -9.63
CA VAL A 45 0.23 2.38 -8.30
C VAL A 45 1.45 3.26 -8.43
N VAL A 46 1.48 4.35 -7.67
CA VAL A 46 2.70 5.14 -7.46
C VAL A 46 3.28 4.67 -6.13
N PRO A 47 4.47 4.04 -6.12
CA PRO A 47 5.07 3.55 -4.89
C PRO A 47 5.38 4.70 -3.94
N GLU A 48 5.49 4.40 -2.65
CA GLU A 48 5.90 5.38 -1.67
C GLU A 48 7.28 5.94 -1.95
N ARG A 49 7.45 7.22 -1.63
CA ARG A 49 8.79 7.82 -1.57
C ARG A 49 9.54 7.36 -0.33
N THR A 50 8.84 7.16 0.77
CA THR A 50 9.44 6.77 2.05
C THR A 50 8.43 6.02 2.92
N LEU A 51 8.88 4.91 3.50
CA LEU A 51 8.18 4.16 4.54
C LEU A 51 9.04 4.20 5.81
N LEU A 52 8.59 4.84 6.88
CA LEU A 52 9.29 4.96 8.16
C LEU A 52 8.62 4.10 9.23
N LEU A 53 9.42 3.48 10.08
CA LEU A 53 8.99 2.77 11.28
C LEU A 53 9.90 3.19 12.43
N HIS A 54 9.30 3.66 13.52
CA HIS A 54 9.97 4.12 14.73
C HIS A 54 9.16 3.74 15.96
N TYR A 55 9.81 3.59 17.11
CA TYR A 55 9.16 3.47 18.40
C TYR A 55 9.83 4.39 19.42
N GLU A 56 9.05 4.85 20.39
CA GLU A 56 9.49 5.70 21.49
C GLU A 56 8.65 5.45 22.75
N ASN A 57 9.11 5.91 23.90
CA ASN A 57 8.28 5.90 25.11
C ASN A 57 7.07 6.81 24.90
N ASP A 58 5.90 6.38 25.38
CA ASP A 58 4.70 7.22 25.31
C ASP A 58 4.87 8.43 26.25
N GLY A 59 4.64 9.64 25.74
CA GLY A 59 4.86 10.87 26.52
C GLY A 59 3.93 11.03 27.72
N ASP A 60 2.79 10.33 27.72
CA ASP A 60 1.81 10.35 28.80
C ASP A 60 2.00 9.20 29.82
N SER A 61 2.74 8.14 29.46
CA SER A 61 2.84 6.92 30.26
C SER A 61 4.15 6.18 30.03
N ASP A 62 5.02 6.16 31.03
CA ASP A 62 6.32 5.47 30.96
C ASP A 62 6.22 3.95 30.79
N SER A 63 5.07 3.34 31.16
CA SER A 63 4.82 1.90 30.94
C SER A 63 4.45 1.55 29.49
N MET A 64 4.17 2.55 28.65
CA MET A 64 3.68 2.35 27.29
C MET A 64 4.76 2.68 26.26
N LEU A 65 4.79 1.91 25.17
CA LEU A 65 5.60 2.15 23.99
C LEU A 65 4.71 2.64 22.86
N LEU A 66 5.04 3.80 22.30
CA LEU A 66 4.40 4.36 21.12
C LEU A 66 5.17 3.94 19.87
N ILE A 67 4.50 3.20 18.99
CA ILE A 67 5.01 2.76 17.69
C ILE A 67 4.37 3.64 16.62
N LYS A 68 5.19 4.18 15.71
CA LYS A 68 4.76 5.02 14.60
C LYS A 68 5.24 4.44 13.29
N CYS A 69 4.29 4.09 12.42
CA CYS A 69 4.58 3.74 11.02
C CYS A 69 4.00 4.82 10.10
N SER A 70 4.84 5.41 9.24
CA SER A 70 4.44 6.48 8.33
C SER A 70 4.87 6.17 6.90
N VAL A 71 3.97 6.38 5.95
CA VAL A 71 4.24 6.29 4.52
C VAL A 71 3.95 7.63 3.86
N PHE A 72 4.78 8.02 2.89
CA PHE A 72 4.70 9.32 2.23
C PHE A 72 4.70 9.22 0.71
N MET A 73 3.91 10.08 0.07
CA MET A 73 3.81 10.25 -1.37
C MET A 73 3.50 8.94 -2.11
N ILE A 74 2.43 8.25 -1.71
CA ILE A 74 1.97 7.00 -2.34
C ILE A 74 0.57 7.16 -2.94
N TYR A 75 0.26 6.45 -4.02
CA TYR A 75 -1.07 6.41 -4.61
C TYR A 75 -1.43 4.98 -5.07
N PRO A 76 -2.69 4.53 -4.92
CA PRO A 76 -3.80 5.16 -4.18
C PRO A 76 -3.59 5.10 -2.66
N GLU A 77 -4.62 5.42 -1.87
CA GLU A 77 -4.54 5.35 -0.40
C GLU A 77 -4.12 3.93 0.04
N PRO A 78 -3.05 3.80 0.84
CA PRO A 78 -2.56 2.50 1.26
C PRO A 78 -3.23 2.01 2.55
N ASN A 79 -3.06 0.72 2.83
CA ASN A 79 -3.25 0.14 4.14
C ASN A 79 -1.91 -0.04 4.84
N LEU A 80 -1.85 0.33 6.13
CA LEU A 80 -0.72 0.09 7.00
C LEU A 80 -1.14 -0.85 8.12
N LEU A 81 -0.34 -1.87 8.37
CA LEU A 81 -0.58 -2.86 9.42
C LEU A 81 0.65 -2.99 10.31
N LEU A 82 0.49 -2.70 11.60
CA LEU A 82 1.51 -2.94 12.61
C LEU A 82 1.41 -4.37 13.12
N ILE A 83 2.54 -5.05 13.26
CA ILE A 83 2.64 -6.43 13.75
C ILE A 83 3.77 -6.49 14.76
N VAL A 84 3.52 -7.06 15.94
CA VAL A 84 4.48 -7.19 17.03
C VAL A 84 4.61 -8.67 17.41
N SER A 85 5.83 -9.21 17.40
CA SER A 85 6.13 -10.62 17.70
C SER A 85 5.29 -11.63 16.88
N GLY A 86 5.00 -11.30 15.62
CA GLY A 86 4.21 -12.17 14.73
C GLY A 86 2.70 -12.20 15.04
N ASN A 87 2.26 -11.59 16.13
CA ASN A 87 0.85 -11.44 16.48
C ASN A 87 0.32 -10.09 15.98
N LEU A 88 -0.90 -10.12 15.43
CA LEU A 88 -1.69 -8.94 15.11
C LEU A 88 -2.23 -8.35 16.42
N PHE A 89 -1.38 -7.70 17.21
CA PHE A 89 -1.91 -6.89 18.29
C PHE A 89 -2.63 -5.70 17.66
N LEU A 90 -3.95 -5.63 17.86
CA LEU A 90 -4.72 -4.41 17.67
C LEU A 90 -4.31 -3.45 18.77
N VAL A 91 -3.14 -2.88 18.57
CA VAL A 91 -2.68 -1.74 19.32
C VAL A 91 -3.72 -0.63 19.14
N SER A 92 -4.13 0.05 20.22
CA SER A 92 -5.04 1.19 20.09
C SER A 92 -4.45 2.15 19.08
N SER A 93 -5.08 2.22 17.91
CA SER A 93 -4.45 2.76 16.70
C SER A 93 -5.19 3.98 16.24
N ARG A 94 -4.52 5.12 16.39
CA ARG A 94 -4.90 6.32 15.69
C ARG A 94 -4.32 6.23 14.28
N THR A 95 -5.13 6.54 13.29
CA THR A 95 -4.67 6.68 11.91
C THR A 95 -4.80 8.14 11.50
N LEU A 96 -3.75 8.68 10.87
CA LEU A 96 -3.75 9.97 10.21
C LEU A 96 -3.58 9.75 8.72
N VAL A 97 -4.47 10.33 7.92
CA VAL A 97 -4.42 10.31 6.47
C VAL A 97 -4.54 11.73 5.97
N THR A 98 -3.66 12.10 5.06
CA THR A 98 -3.70 13.36 4.33
C THR A 98 -3.39 13.08 2.87
N ALA A 99 -4.04 13.79 1.95
CA ALA A 99 -3.70 13.75 0.53
C ALA A 99 -3.31 15.15 0.06
N ASP A 100 -2.32 15.24 -0.82
CA ASP A 100 -1.97 16.49 -1.49
C ASP A 100 -2.90 16.80 -2.69
N ALA A 101 -2.70 17.94 -3.33
CA ALA A 101 -3.47 18.35 -4.50
C ALA A 101 -3.33 17.42 -5.73
N ASN A 102 -2.30 16.57 -5.75
CA ASN A 102 -2.05 15.56 -6.80
C ASN A 102 -2.60 14.18 -6.40
N HIS A 103 -3.40 14.10 -5.34
CA HIS A 103 -3.91 12.87 -4.75
C HIS A 103 -2.84 11.93 -4.18
N MET A 104 -1.65 12.42 -3.88
CA MET A 104 -0.61 11.62 -3.22
C MET A 104 -0.90 11.55 -1.73
N TYR A 105 -0.98 10.33 -1.21
CA TYR A 105 -1.32 10.07 0.19
C TYR A 105 -0.07 10.05 1.06
N ASN A 106 -0.20 10.68 2.23
CA ASN A 106 0.64 10.41 3.40
C ASN A 106 -0.25 9.77 4.47
N LYS A 107 0.18 8.64 5.00
CA LYS A 107 -0.58 7.89 6.01
C LYS A 107 0.32 7.51 7.16
N THR A 108 -0.13 7.74 8.39
CA THR A 108 0.55 7.33 9.60
C THR A 108 -0.40 6.52 10.47
N VAL A 109 0.05 5.34 10.89
CA VAL A 109 -0.61 4.53 11.91
C VAL A 109 0.24 4.56 13.16
N TYR A 110 -0.41 4.81 14.29
CA TYR A 110 0.17 4.76 15.61
C TYR A 110 -0.30 3.48 16.31
N GLY A 111 0.53 2.96 17.22
CA GLY A 111 0.13 1.92 18.15
C GLY A 111 0.75 2.16 19.51
N LYS A 112 -0.03 2.11 20.59
CA LYS A 112 0.44 2.02 21.98
C LYS A 112 0.40 0.60 22.57
N ILE A 113 1.55 0.04 22.93
CA ILE A 113 1.64 -1.28 23.59
C ILE A 113 2.26 -1.15 24.98
N ASP A 114 1.77 -1.94 25.93
CA ASP A 114 2.36 -2.03 27.27
C ASP A 114 3.72 -2.74 27.18
N LYS A 115 4.76 -2.11 27.74
CA LYS A 115 6.13 -2.64 27.73
C LYS A 115 6.26 -3.96 28.48
N HIS A 116 5.42 -4.23 29.48
CA HIS A 116 5.41 -5.49 30.21
C HIS A 116 5.02 -6.69 29.32
N LEU A 117 4.34 -6.45 28.19
CA LEU A 117 3.99 -7.47 27.21
C LEU A 117 5.11 -7.72 26.19
N LEU A 118 6.14 -6.85 26.15
CA LEU A 118 7.27 -6.96 25.23
C LEU A 118 8.41 -7.72 25.90
N ILE A 119 8.65 -8.94 25.44
CA ILE A 119 9.80 -9.75 25.89
C ILE A 119 10.98 -9.44 24.96
N SER A 120 12.04 -8.84 25.50
CA SER A 120 13.24 -8.52 24.74
C SER A 120 13.98 -9.79 24.29
N PRO A 121 14.38 -9.94 23.01
CA PRO A 121 14.11 -9.02 21.89
C PRO A 121 12.73 -9.29 21.24
N THR A 122 11.99 -8.22 20.92
CA THR A 122 10.71 -8.32 20.22
C THR A 122 10.79 -7.65 18.83
N SER A 123 10.37 -8.35 17.78
CA SER A 123 10.28 -7.78 16.43
C SER A 123 9.02 -6.94 16.28
N ILE A 124 9.19 -5.72 15.75
CA ILE A 124 8.11 -4.80 15.39
C ILE A 124 8.19 -4.58 13.89
N SER A 125 7.08 -4.81 13.19
CA SER A 125 7.02 -4.63 11.74
C SER A 125 5.82 -3.80 11.32
N CYS A 126 5.97 -3.10 10.20
CA CYS A 126 4.90 -2.40 9.52
C CYS A 126 4.81 -2.92 8.08
N VAL A 127 3.62 -3.38 7.73
CA VAL A 127 3.28 -3.85 6.39
C VAL A 127 2.44 -2.79 5.69
N LEU A 128 2.96 -2.32 4.57
CA LEU A 128 2.31 -1.42 3.64
C LEU A 128 1.72 -2.26 2.50
N SER A 129 0.44 -2.04 2.19
CA SER A 129 -0.22 -2.66 1.04
C SER A 129 -1.10 -1.66 0.32
N VAL A 130 -1.25 -1.82 -0.99
CA VAL A 130 -2.15 -1.02 -1.82
C VAL A 130 -3.33 -1.89 -2.24
N PRO A 131 -4.58 -1.52 -1.89
CA PRO A 131 -5.78 -2.27 -2.24
C PRO A 131 -5.88 -2.57 -3.73
N ASP A 132 -6.47 -3.71 -4.08
CA ASP A 132 -6.73 -4.14 -5.47
C ASP A 132 -5.46 -4.18 -6.36
N SER A 133 -4.31 -4.32 -5.72
CA SER A 133 -3.01 -4.47 -6.38
C SER A 133 -2.19 -5.54 -5.68
N GLY A 134 -1.09 -5.97 -6.32
CA GLY A 134 -0.09 -6.83 -5.70
C GLY A 134 1.03 -6.07 -4.96
N TYR A 135 0.88 -4.75 -4.78
CA TYR A 135 1.95 -3.93 -4.20
C TYR A 135 2.00 -4.06 -2.68
N ILE A 136 3.10 -4.63 -2.18
CA ILE A 136 3.33 -4.85 -0.74
C ILE A 136 4.77 -4.44 -0.41
N ARG A 137 4.94 -3.76 0.73
CA ARG A 137 6.23 -3.41 1.32
C ARG A 137 6.22 -3.70 2.81
N LYS A 138 7.37 -4.02 3.36
CA LYS A 138 7.53 -4.33 4.78
C LYS A 138 8.76 -3.63 5.33
N ARG A 139 8.63 -3.03 6.51
CA ARG A 139 9.76 -2.49 7.29
C ARG A 139 9.72 -3.09 8.68
N GLU A 140 10.88 -3.45 9.22
CA GLU A 140 11.01 -4.08 10.53
C GLU A 140 12.06 -3.37 11.39
N THR A 141 11.91 -3.50 12.71
CA THR A 141 12.87 -3.07 13.72
C THR A 141 12.77 -3.99 14.95
N ILE A 142 13.76 -3.92 15.84
CA ILE A 142 13.83 -4.75 17.05
C ILE A 142 13.73 -3.85 18.28
N TYR A 143 12.86 -4.23 19.21
CA TYR A 143 12.77 -3.67 20.55
C TYR A 143 13.65 -4.48 21.50
N TYR A 144 14.46 -3.77 22.31
CA TYR A 144 15.39 -4.33 23.28
C TYR A 144 15.03 -3.91 24.71
#